data_AF-A0A3N5XUU6-F1
#
_entry.id   AF-A0A3N5XUU6-F1
#
_cell.length_a   1.000
_cell.length_b   1.000
_cell.length_c   1.000
_cell.angle_alpha   90.00
_cell.angle_beta   90.00
_cell.angle_gamma   90.00
#
_symmetry.space_group_name_H-M   'P 1'
#
loop_
_entity.id
_entity.type
_entity.pdbx_description
1 polymer ?
#
loop_
_entity_poly.entity_id
_entity_poly.type
_entity_poly.pdbx_seq_one_letter_code
_entity_poly.pdbx_strand_id
1 'polypeptide(L)'
;MDNYPWLKNYDKGVPSTLQPYPHKTMINVVDESWKAKPYRSMFFFKGARLTYDEFVRLSDALAAGLVSMGVKNGDRVAMLLPNSPQRVLGFHGIWK
;
A
#
# COMPACT_ATOMS: atom_id res chain seq x y z
N MET A 1 9.76 -6.93 23.81
CA MET A 1 8.55 -6.66 22.99
C MET A 1 7.34 -7.32 23.66
N ASP A 2 7.18 -7.17 24.98
CA ASP A 2 6.45 -8.19 25.77
C ASP A 2 5.25 -7.65 26.54
N ASN A 3 4.76 -6.44 26.21
CA ASN A 3 3.62 -5.85 26.91
C ASN A 3 2.63 -5.17 25.97
N TYR A 4 2.26 -5.86 24.90
CA TYR A 4 1.21 -5.39 24.01
C TYR A 4 -0.17 -5.87 24.49
N PRO A 5 -1.12 -4.96 24.78
CA PRO A 5 -2.38 -5.31 25.42
C PRO A 5 -3.30 -6.21 24.59
N TRP A 6 -3.05 -6.34 23.28
CA TRP A 6 -3.82 -7.21 22.39
C TRP A 6 -3.42 -8.69 22.46
N LEU A 7 -2.20 -9.01 22.93
CA LEU A 7 -1.71 -10.39 22.98
C LEU A 7 -2.55 -11.28 23.90
N LYS A 8 -3.16 -10.70 24.94
CA LYS A 8 -4.08 -11.41 25.85
C LYS A 8 -5.35 -11.93 25.17
N ASN A 9 -5.67 -11.39 23.99
CA ASN A 9 -6.86 -11.77 23.22
C ASN A 9 -6.54 -12.76 22.09
N TYR A 10 -5.29 -13.25 21.99
CA TYR A 10 -4.93 -14.23 20.98
C TYR A 10 -5.45 -15.61 21.37
N ASP A 11 -5.94 -16.36 20.38
CA ASP A 11 -6.34 -17.75 20.58
C ASP A 11 -5.16 -18.61 21.01
N LYS A 12 -5.46 -19.69 21.73
CA LYS A 12 -4.44 -20.65 22.18
C LYS A 12 -3.70 -21.23 20.96
N GLY A 13 -2.38 -21.09 20.96
CA GLY A 13 -1.49 -21.59 19.90
C GLY A 13 -1.16 -20.57 18.81
N VAL A 14 -1.78 -19.39 18.80
CA VAL A 14 -1.37 -18.29 17.91
C VAL A 14 -0.10 -17.66 18.47
N PRO A 15 1.03 -17.66 17.73
CA PRO A 15 2.26 -17.05 18.22
C PRO A 15 2.11 -15.54 18.32
N SER A 16 2.72 -14.93 19.33
CA SER A 16 2.76 -13.47 19.50
C SER A 16 3.58 -12.76 18.42
N THR A 17 4.37 -13.52 17.66
CA THR A 17 5.31 -13.00 16.65
C THR A 17 5.63 -14.07 15.60
N LEU A 18 5.87 -13.62 14.36
CA LEU A 18 6.37 -14.45 13.25
C LEU A 18 7.82 -14.07 12.87
N GLN A 19 8.58 -13.51 13.81
CA GLN A 19 9.96 -13.08 13.55
C GLN A 19 10.83 -14.26 13.05
N PRO A 20 11.78 -14.00 12.13
CA PRO A 20 12.10 -12.70 11.54
C PRO A 20 11.08 -12.27 10.48
N TYR A 21 10.64 -11.01 10.53
CA TYR A 21 9.83 -10.45 9.44
C TYR A 21 10.71 -10.09 8.23
N PRO A 22 10.19 -10.23 7.00
CA PRO A 22 10.90 -9.76 5.81
C PRO A 22 11.22 -8.26 5.90
N HIS A 23 12.42 -7.86 5.49
CA HIS A 23 12.79 -6.45 5.34
C HIS A 23 12.20 -5.88 4.03
N LYS A 24 10.87 -5.88 3.95
CA LYS A 24 10.08 -5.44 2.78
C LYS A 24 8.95 -4.53 3.23
N THR A 25 8.72 -3.49 2.45
CA THR A 25 7.57 -2.59 2.59
C THR A 25 6.41 -3.05 1.70
N MET A 26 5.23 -2.49 1.92
CA MET A 26 4.09 -2.70 1.02
C MET A 26 4.36 -2.18 -0.40
N ILE A 27 5.21 -1.16 -0.56
CA ILE A 27 5.65 -0.68 -1.89
C ILE A 27 6.43 -1.77 -2.60
N ASN A 28 7.35 -2.45 -1.90
CA ASN A 28 8.15 -3.52 -2.50
C ASN A 28 7.28 -4.67 -3.01
N VAL A 29 6.18 -4.99 -2.32
CA VAL A 29 5.23 -6.03 -2.77
C VAL A 29 4.59 -5.66 -4.12
N VAL A 30 4.23 -4.39 -4.32
CA VAL A 30 3.70 -3.90 -5.60
C VAL A 30 4.79 -3.88 -6.66
N ASP A 31 5.99 -3.39 -6.33
CA ASP A 31 7.13 -3.32 -7.26
C ASP A 31 7.52 -4.71 -7.78
N GLU A 32 7.53 -5.74 -6.93
CA GLU A 32 7.80 -7.12 -7.32
C GLU A 32 6.77 -7.63 -8.32
N SER A 33 5.50 -7.32 -8.11
CA SER A 33 4.40 -7.71 -9.02
C SER A 33 4.47 -6.95 -10.34
N TRP A 34 4.77 -5.65 -10.30
CA TRP A 34 4.95 -4.80 -11.48
C TRP A 34 6.13 -5.26 -12.32
N LYS A 35 7.31 -5.50 -11.72
CA LYS A 35 8.49 -6.02 -12.42
C LYS A 35 8.24 -7.37 -13.07
N ALA A 36 7.48 -8.24 -12.41
CA ALA A 36 7.18 -9.56 -12.94
C ALA A 36 6.19 -9.53 -14.12
N LYS A 37 5.12 -8.72 -14.04
CA LYS A 37 4.03 -8.68 -15.03
C LYS A 37 3.41 -7.28 -15.15
N PRO A 38 4.11 -6.30 -15.76
CA PRO A 38 3.71 -4.89 -15.70
C PRO A 38 2.35 -4.63 -16.35
N TYR A 39 2.05 -5.31 -17.46
CA TYR A 39 0.80 -5.15 -18.21
C TYR A 39 -0.35 -6.04 -17.73
N ARG A 40 -0.17 -6.80 -16.64
CA ARG A 40 -1.27 -7.57 -16.03
C ARG A 40 -2.24 -6.62 -15.35
N SER A 41 -3.55 -6.81 -15.56
CA SER A 41 -4.57 -6.05 -14.83
C SER A 41 -4.46 -6.30 -13.33
N MET A 42 -4.29 -5.21 -12.58
CA MET A 42 -4.32 -5.16 -11.11
C MET A 42 -5.75 -4.88 -10.61
N PHE A 43 -6.50 -4.03 -11.32
CA PHE A 43 -7.88 -3.70 -10.97
C PHE A 43 -8.85 -3.99 -12.12
N PHE A 44 -10.05 -4.38 -11.74
CA PHE A 44 -11.24 -4.41 -12.57
C PHE A 44 -12.31 -3.61 -11.83
N PHE A 45 -12.76 -2.50 -12.41
CA PHE A 45 -13.70 -1.61 -11.76
C PHE A 45 -14.66 -0.99 -12.76
N LYS A 46 -15.96 -1.30 -12.62
CA LYS A 46 -17.03 -0.77 -13.47
C LYS A 46 -16.73 -0.86 -14.98
N GLY A 47 -16.20 -2.01 -15.43
CA GLY A 47 -15.84 -2.25 -16.83
C GLY A 47 -14.46 -1.73 -17.23
N ALA A 48 -13.85 -0.84 -16.45
CA ALA A 48 -12.47 -0.41 -16.67
C ALA A 48 -11.46 -1.42 -16.10
N ARG A 49 -10.27 -1.42 -16.67
CA ARG A 49 -9.11 -2.19 -16.20
C ARG A 49 -7.94 -1.24 -15.95
N LEU A 50 -7.17 -1.52 -14.91
CA LEU A 50 -5.92 -0.82 -14.64
C LEU A 50 -4.81 -1.85 -14.44
N THR A 51 -3.74 -1.74 -15.20
CA THR A 51 -2.56 -2.59 -15.10
C THR A 51 -1.63 -2.17 -13.96
N TYR A 52 -0.69 -3.03 -13.59
CA TYR A 52 0.36 -2.67 -12.62
C TYR A 52 1.17 -1.46 -13.10
N ASP A 53 1.50 -1.39 -14.38
CA ASP A 53 2.26 -0.28 -14.96
C ASP A 53 1.52 1.06 -14.82
N GLU A 54 0.24 1.07 -15.20
CA GLU A 54 -0.58 2.27 -15.06
C GLU A 54 -0.77 2.66 -13.59
N PHE A 55 -0.93 1.68 -12.70
CA PHE A 55 -1.03 1.93 -11.27
C PHE A 55 0.25 2.54 -10.68
N VAL A 56 1.42 2.01 -11.02
CA VAL A 56 2.73 2.53 -10.56
C VAL A 56 2.91 3.96 -11.06
N ARG A 57 2.73 4.20 -12.37
CA ARG A 57 2.85 5.53 -12.97
C ARG A 57 1.91 6.56 -12.32
N LEU A 58 0.65 6.20 -12.11
CA LEU A 58 -0.31 7.12 -11.51
C LEU A 58 -0.03 7.37 -10.02
N SER A 59 0.42 6.34 -9.28
CA SER A 59 0.79 6.51 -7.86
C SER A 59 2.09 7.32 -7.70
N ASP A 60 3.04 7.21 -8.62
CA ASP A 60 4.24 8.07 -8.67
C ASP A 60 3.86 9.53 -8.94
N ALA A 61 2.97 9.76 -9.91
CA ALA A 61 2.47 11.10 -10.22
C ALA A 61 1.75 11.72 -9.02
N LEU A 62 0.96 10.93 -8.28
CA LEU A 62 0.32 11.37 -7.05
C LEU A 62 1.35 11.73 -5.96
N ALA A 63 2.34 10.85 -5.73
CA ALA A 63 3.41 11.09 -4.75
C ALA A 63 4.16 12.40 -5.06
N ALA A 64 4.56 12.61 -6.32
CA ALA A 64 5.19 13.83 -6.78
C ALA A 64 4.29 15.07 -6.57
N GLY A 65 2.98 14.94 -6.80
CA GLY A 65 2.00 16.00 -6.54
C GLY A 65 1.87 16.33 -5.05
N LEU A 66 1.90 15.33 -4.16
CA LEU A 66 1.87 15.56 -2.72
C LEU A 66 3.12 16.30 -2.25
N VAL A 67 4.30 15.88 -2.74
CA VAL A 67 5.57 16.57 -2.44
C VAL A 67 5.55 18.01 -2.94
N SER A 68 5.01 18.28 -4.14
CA SER A 68 4.92 19.65 -4.66
C SER A 68 3.95 20.55 -3.89
N MET A 69 2.95 19.96 -3.23
CA MET A 69 2.07 20.65 -2.28
C MET A 69 2.70 20.85 -0.89
N GLY A 70 3.93 20.39 -0.69
CA GLY A 70 4.69 20.57 0.55
C GLY A 70 4.51 19.47 1.59
N VAL A 71 3.88 18.34 1.25
CA VAL A 71 3.79 17.16 2.11
C VAL A 71 5.18 16.55 2.28
N LYS A 72 5.54 16.21 3.52
CA LYS A 72 6.83 15.64 3.89
C LYS A 72 6.66 14.24 4.50
N ASN A 73 7.76 13.49 4.54
CA ASN A 73 7.79 12.23 5.25
C ASN A 73 7.39 12.43 6.73
N GLY A 74 6.48 11.60 7.22
CA GLY A 74 5.91 11.70 8.56
C GLY A 74 4.65 12.56 8.66
N ASP A 75 4.32 13.35 7.64
CA ASP A 75 3.05 14.07 7.59
C ASP A 75 1.87 13.10 7.45
N ARG A 76 0.73 13.50 8.01
CA ARG A 76 -0.50 12.70 7.99
C ARG A 76 -1.37 13.17 6.83
N VAL A 77 -1.73 12.25 5.94
CA VAL A 77 -2.63 12.51 4.82
C VAL A 77 -3.95 11.79 5.07
N ALA A 78 -5.04 12.53 5.22
CA ALA A 78 -6.38 11.96 5.35
C ALA A 78 -6.92 11.53 3.98
N MET A 79 -7.56 10.36 3.93
CA MET A 79 -8.12 9.82 2.68
C MET A 79 -9.62 9.59 2.81
N LEU A 80 -10.40 10.43 2.11
CA LEU A 80 -11.85 10.34 2.05
C LEU A 80 -12.29 10.00 0.62
N LEU A 81 -12.21 8.71 0.28
CA LEU A 81 -12.54 8.19 -1.05
C LEU A 81 -13.48 7.00 -0.92
N PRO A 82 -14.35 6.71 -1.90
CA PRO A 82 -15.17 5.49 -1.92
C PRO A 82 -14.32 4.24 -2.22
N ASN A 83 -14.93 3.04 -2.15
CA ASN A 83 -14.24 1.80 -2.52
C ASN A 83 -13.99 1.77 -4.04
N SER A 84 -12.80 2.19 -4.44
CA SER A 84 -12.42 2.44 -5.82
C SER A 84 -10.91 2.25 -6.00
N PRO A 85 -10.41 1.99 -7.23
CA PRO A 85 -8.97 1.89 -7.49
C PRO A 85 -8.18 3.11 -7.02
N GLN A 86 -8.79 4.30 -7.08
CA GLN A 86 -8.21 5.56 -6.62
C GLN A 86 -7.87 5.55 -5.12
N ARG A 87 -8.63 4.82 -4.30
CA ARG A 87 -8.33 4.65 -2.87
C ARG A 87 -7.01 3.90 -2.67
N VAL A 88 -6.82 2.79 -3.40
CA VAL A 88 -5.58 1.99 -3.29
C VAL A 88 -4.38 2.72 -3.88
N LEU A 89 -4.60 3.42 -5.01
CA LEU A 89 -3.61 4.31 -5.63
C LEU A 89 -3.20 5.41 -4.66
N GLY A 90 -4.18 6.00 -3.95
CA GLY A 90 -3.98 6.96 -2.88
C GLY A 90 -3.05 6.42 -1.80
N PHE A 91 -3.33 5.22 -1.27
CA PHE A 91 -2.50 4.64 -0.22
C PHE A 91 -1.07 4.41 -0.71
N HIS A 92 -0.92 3.83 -1.89
CA HIS A 92 0.39 3.54 -2.46
C HIS A 92 1.19 4.80 -2.77
N GLY A 93 0.57 5.85 -3.30
CA GLY A 93 1.22 7.13 -3.57
C GLY A 93 1.57 7.92 -2.31
N ILE A 94 0.78 7.81 -1.24
CA ILE A 94 1.08 8.44 0.06
C ILE A 94 2.20 7.70 0.80
N TRP A 95 2.32 6.38 0.62
CA TRP A 95 3.39 5.60 1.25
C TRP A 95 4.77 5.82 0.62
N LYS A 96 4.81 6.26 -0.64
CA LYS A 96 6.04 6.57 -1.38
C LYS A 96 6.68 7.86 -0.86
#